data_AF-A0A820W8K3-F1
#
_entry.id   AF-A0A820W8K3-F1
#
_cell.length_a   1.000
_cell.length_b   1.000
_cell.length_c   1.000
_cell.angle_alpha   90.00
_cell.angle_beta   90.00
_cell.angle_gamma   90.00
#
_symmetry.space_group_name_H-M   'P 1'
#
loop_
_entity.id
_entity.type
_entity.pdbx_description
1 polymer ?
#
loop_
_entity_poly.entity_id
_entity_poly.type
_entity_poly.pdbx_seq_one_letter_code
_entity_poly.pdbx_strand_id
1 'polypeptide(L)'
;MFRIRSKKFQSSLSRNSSQIFYNRCENKRYLLIIILFLSTMSIIYSIFYARMQSQYTDGTDIYSTLIDILYNSNKTLCNTEASLRGSKQRIIALSIFGPKENSLYSDENFSQFIFPFIDEAKLLFSTWIIRLYADELTINRLNLKKLSSLSSNLDVCNVNQIPIIGNVGEYLSGKLWRFLPALDPMVDFVSSRDLDSPLTKREQIVVE
;
A
#
# COMPACT_ATOMS: atom_id res chain seq x y z
N MET A 1 -107.31 -34.82 22.41
CA MET A 1 -106.45 -33.73 22.93
C MET A 1 -105.23 -33.62 22.00
N PHE A 2 -105.20 -32.55 21.19
CA PHE A 2 -104.28 -32.37 20.05
C PHE A 2 -102.87 -31.96 20.50
N ARG A 3 -101.81 -32.54 19.89
CA ARG A 3 -100.43 -32.06 20.03
C ARG A 3 -99.86 -31.63 18.68
N ILE A 4 -99.48 -30.37 18.62
CA ILE A 4 -99.15 -29.56 17.45
C ILE A 4 -97.72 -29.84 16.96
N ARG A 5 -97.53 -29.98 15.65
CA ARG A 5 -96.24 -29.90 14.94
C ARG A 5 -95.81 -28.44 14.81
N SER A 6 -94.58 -28.09 15.22
CA SER A 6 -93.94 -26.84 14.79
C SER A 6 -92.72 -27.14 13.90
N LYS A 7 -92.75 -26.55 12.70
CA LYS A 7 -91.61 -26.42 11.80
C LYS A 7 -90.72 -25.29 12.33
N LYS A 8 -89.39 -25.49 12.32
CA LYS A 8 -88.41 -24.39 12.38
C LYS A 8 -87.77 -24.21 11.00
N PHE A 9 -87.89 -22.99 10.51
CA PHE A 9 -87.30 -22.42 9.30
C PHE A 9 -86.40 -21.26 9.75
N GLN A 10 -85.34 -20.97 8.98
CA GLN A 10 -84.30 -19.93 9.16
C GLN A 10 -83.27 -20.20 10.28
N SER A 11 -81.96 -20.00 10.09
CA SER A 11 -81.31 -18.89 9.38
C SER A 11 -79.92 -19.26 8.80
N SER A 12 -79.68 -18.91 7.54
CA SER A 12 -78.38 -18.96 6.87
C SER A 12 -77.98 -17.54 6.47
N LEU A 13 -77.38 -16.79 7.39
CA LEU A 13 -76.85 -15.44 7.12
C LEU A 13 -75.86 -15.03 8.22
N SER A 14 -74.65 -15.61 8.24
CA SER A 14 -73.56 -15.09 9.12
C SER A 14 -72.12 -15.56 8.76
N ARG A 15 -71.79 -15.83 7.48
CA ARG A 15 -70.45 -16.36 7.12
C ARG A 15 -69.50 -15.40 6.36
N ASN A 16 -69.86 -14.15 6.08
CA ASN A 16 -69.02 -13.26 5.24
C ASN A 16 -68.14 -12.24 5.99
N SER A 17 -68.29 -12.03 7.29
CA SER A 17 -67.51 -11.01 8.03
C SER A 17 -66.15 -11.50 8.54
N SER A 18 -65.97 -12.81 8.73
CA SER A 18 -64.74 -13.38 9.32
C SER A 18 -63.58 -13.52 8.33
N GLN A 19 -63.85 -13.72 7.03
CA GLN A 19 -62.79 -13.82 6.00
C GLN A 19 -62.15 -12.47 5.66
N ILE A 20 -62.89 -11.37 5.75
CA ILE A 20 -62.37 -10.01 5.47
C ILE A 20 -61.39 -9.55 6.57
N PHE A 21 -61.58 -9.99 7.81
CA PHE A 21 -60.70 -9.64 8.93
C PHE A 21 -59.35 -10.38 8.88
N TYR A 22 -59.33 -11.63 8.39
CA TYR A 22 -58.12 -12.44 8.29
C TYR A 22 -57.16 -11.89 7.21
N ASN A 23 -57.68 -11.54 6.03
CA ASN A 23 -56.88 -10.97 4.93
C ASN A 23 -56.30 -9.58 5.26
N ARG A 24 -56.89 -8.84 6.21
CA ARG A 24 -56.41 -7.52 6.63
C ARG A 24 -55.19 -7.60 7.56
N CYS A 25 -55.00 -8.72 8.26
CA CYS A 25 -53.84 -8.95 9.13
C CYS A 25 -52.62 -9.48 8.35
N GLU A 26 -52.81 -10.31 7.32
CA GLU A 26 -51.70 -10.78 6.48
C GLU A 26 -51.05 -9.66 5.67
N ASN A 27 -51.85 -8.77 5.07
CA ASN A 27 -51.33 -7.63 4.31
C ASN A 27 -50.45 -6.68 5.15
N LYS A 28 -50.73 -6.53 6.46
CA LYS A 28 -49.90 -5.72 7.36
C LYS A 28 -48.54 -6.37 7.64
N ARG A 29 -48.45 -7.71 7.66
CA ARG A 29 -47.18 -8.44 7.84
C ARG A 29 -46.28 -8.30 6.61
N TYR A 30 -46.85 -8.44 5.41
CA TYR A 30 -46.10 -8.23 4.17
C TYR A 30 -45.56 -6.80 4.02
N LEU A 31 -46.37 -5.80 4.37
CA LEU A 31 -45.94 -4.40 4.34
C LEU A 31 -44.76 -4.15 5.28
N LEU A 32 -44.77 -4.75 6.47
CA LEU A 32 -43.69 -4.58 7.47
C LEU A 32 -42.39 -5.27 7.01
N ILE A 33 -42.48 -6.42 6.34
CA ILE A 33 -41.32 -7.10 5.74
C ILE A 33 -40.72 -6.26 4.60
N ILE A 34 -41.56 -5.67 3.74
CA ILE A 34 -41.09 -4.82 2.64
C ILE A 34 -40.39 -3.57 3.18
N ILE A 35 -40.95 -2.92 4.20
CA ILE A 35 -40.32 -1.75 4.84
C ILE A 35 -38.96 -2.12 5.45
N LEU A 36 -38.88 -3.26 6.15
CA LEU A 36 -37.62 -3.74 6.70
C LEU A 36 -36.58 -4.02 5.60
N PHE A 37 -36.97 -4.69 4.51
CA PHE A 37 -36.08 -4.99 3.39
C PHE A 37 -35.57 -3.72 2.69
N LEU A 38 -36.43 -2.73 2.47
CA LEU A 38 -36.03 -1.46 1.86
C LEU A 38 -35.07 -0.68 2.77
N SER A 39 -35.31 -0.70 4.10
CA SER A 39 -34.43 -0.03 5.06
C SER A 39 -33.04 -0.66 5.12
N THR A 40 -32.95 -1.99 5.04
CA THR A 40 -31.66 -2.69 5.06
C THR A 40 -30.91 -2.50 3.75
N MET A 41 -31.60 -2.51 2.61
CA MET A 41 -30.98 -2.21 1.32
C MET A 41 -30.42 -0.78 1.26
N SER A 42 -31.12 0.20 1.85
CA SER A 42 -30.61 1.57 1.94
C SER A 42 -29.34 1.65 2.79
N ILE A 43 -29.28 0.95 3.93
CA ILE A 43 -28.09 0.93 4.80
C ILE A 43 -26.92 0.25 4.09
N ILE A 44 -27.16 -0.89 3.43
CA ILE A 44 -26.12 -1.60 2.66
C ILE A 44 -25.61 -0.72 1.52
N TYR A 45 -26.51 -0.03 0.81
CA TYR A 45 -26.13 0.91 -0.25
C TYR A 45 -25.29 2.07 0.30
N SER A 46 -25.66 2.66 1.44
CA SER A 46 -24.87 3.72 2.08
C SER A 46 -23.49 3.24 2.53
N ILE A 47 -23.37 2.03 3.09
CA ILE A 47 -22.09 1.43 3.47
C ILE A 47 -21.22 1.17 2.23
N PHE A 48 -21.83 0.63 1.17
CA PHE A 48 -21.13 0.35 -0.08
C PHE A 48 -20.66 1.64 -0.78
N TYR A 49 -21.51 2.66 -0.80
CA TYR A 49 -21.20 3.98 -1.35
C TYR A 49 -20.08 4.68 -0.57
N ALA A 50 -20.12 4.66 0.76
CA ALA A 50 -19.04 5.20 1.60
C ALA A 50 -17.71 4.49 1.36
N ARG A 51 -17.73 3.16 1.17
CA ARG A 51 -16.53 2.36 0.87
C ARG A 51 -15.95 2.65 -0.52
N MET A 52 -16.82 2.84 -1.52
CA MET A 52 -16.43 3.28 -2.86
C MET A 52 -15.76 4.66 -2.83
N GLN A 53 -16.30 5.60 -2.05
CA GLN A 53 -15.76 6.96 -1.97
C GLN A 53 -14.38 7.00 -1.27
N SER A 54 -14.10 6.07 -0.35
CA SER A 54 -12.77 5.88 0.25
C SER A 54 -11.70 5.40 -0.74
N GLN A 55 -12.06 4.81 -1.88
CA GLN A 55 -11.11 4.35 -2.89
C GLN A 55 -10.88 5.38 -4.01
N TYR A 56 -11.70 6.42 -4.12
CA TYR A 56 -11.67 7.37 -5.26
C TYR A 56 -10.87 8.66 -5.00
N THR A 57 -10.20 8.81 -3.85
CA THR A 57 -9.35 9.98 -3.54
C THR A 57 -7.91 9.88 -4.05
N ASP A 58 -7.54 8.83 -4.76
CA ASP A 58 -6.14 8.50 -5.11
C ASP A 58 -5.57 9.34 -6.28
N GLY A 59 -6.43 9.91 -7.12
CA GLY A 59 -5.98 10.70 -8.29
C GLY A 59 -5.38 12.08 -7.96
N THR A 60 -5.75 12.65 -6.81
CA THR A 60 -5.26 13.97 -6.37
C THR A 60 -3.94 13.91 -5.60
N ASP A 61 -3.53 12.74 -5.11
CA ASP A 61 -2.40 12.59 -4.17
C ASP A 61 -1.04 12.40 -4.87
N ILE A 62 -1.03 11.76 -6.04
CA ILE A 62 0.21 11.57 -6.82
C ILE A 62 0.74 12.93 -7.33
N TYR A 63 -0.15 13.78 -7.83
CA TYR A 63 0.24 15.10 -8.34
C TYR A 63 0.74 16.01 -7.22
N SER A 64 0.11 16.01 -6.04
CA SER A 64 0.62 16.76 -4.88
C SER A 64 1.99 16.26 -4.47
N THR A 65 2.19 14.94 -4.41
CA THR A 65 3.51 14.35 -4.08
C THR A 65 4.58 14.76 -5.09
N LEU A 66 4.30 14.70 -6.39
CA LEU A 66 5.24 15.13 -7.43
C LEU A 66 5.53 16.63 -7.35
N ILE A 67 4.51 17.46 -7.10
CA ILE A 67 4.68 18.90 -6.90
C ILE A 67 5.54 19.18 -5.67
N ASP A 68 5.34 18.46 -4.57
CA ASP A 68 6.13 18.61 -3.35
C ASP A 68 7.60 18.22 -3.59
N ILE A 69 7.86 17.16 -4.36
CA ILE A 69 9.21 16.78 -4.79
C ILE A 69 9.84 17.90 -5.62
N LEU A 70 9.12 18.42 -6.61
CA LEU A 70 9.60 19.49 -7.48
C LEU A 70 9.86 20.79 -6.69
N TYR A 71 9.00 21.12 -5.72
CA TYR A 71 9.16 22.30 -4.88
C TYR A 71 10.33 22.16 -3.89
N ASN A 72 10.65 20.93 -3.49
CA ASN A 72 11.80 20.61 -2.65
C ASN A 72 13.00 20.13 -3.49
N SER A 73 13.28 20.77 -4.63
CA SER A 73 14.35 20.38 -5.55
C SER A 73 15.76 20.41 -4.96
N ASN A 74 15.92 20.96 -3.76
CA ASN A 74 17.18 21.02 -3.01
C ASN A 74 17.30 19.92 -1.94
N LYS A 75 16.35 18.98 -1.86
CA LYS A 75 16.36 17.87 -0.90
C LYS A 75 16.38 16.53 -1.63
N THR A 76 17.25 15.64 -1.16
CA THR A 76 17.33 14.25 -1.61
C THR A 76 16.23 13.40 -0.98
N LEU A 77 15.83 12.32 -1.67
CA LEU A 77 14.95 11.27 -1.17
C LEU A 77 15.74 10.16 -0.44
N CYS A 78 16.70 10.55 0.41
CA CYS A 78 17.51 9.63 1.21
C CYS A 78 17.77 10.21 2.62
N ASN A 79 19.00 10.62 2.94
CA ASN A 79 19.41 11.09 4.27
C ASN A 79 20.22 12.40 4.20
N THR A 80 20.67 12.88 5.35
CA THR A 80 21.43 14.13 5.47
C THR A 80 22.77 14.04 4.73
N GLU A 81 23.43 12.88 4.81
CA GLU A 81 24.71 12.59 4.19
C GLU A 81 24.61 12.67 2.66
N ALA A 82 23.56 12.09 2.09
CA ALA A 82 23.22 12.23 0.68
C ALA A 82 22.93 13.69 0.31
N SER A 83 22.31 14.47 1.21
CA SER A 83 22.06 15.91 0.96
C SER A 83 23.37 16.70 0.87
N LEU A 84 24.34 16.38 1.75
CA LEU A 84 25.64 17.04 1.80
C LEU A 84 26.49 16.80 0.55
N ARG A 85 26.22 15.74 -0.22
CA ARG A 85 26.90 15.48 -1.50
C ARG A 85 26.52 16.47 -2.61
N GLY A 86 25.39 17.17 -2.48
CA GLY A 86 24.94 18.16 -3.45
C GLY A 86 24.19 17.56 -4.66
N SER A 87 23.94 18.36 -5.68
CA SER A 87 23.20 17.91 -6.89
C SER A 87 24.09 17.13 -7.86
N LYS A 88 23.49 16.61 -8.93
CA LYS A 88 24.15 15.87 -10.01
C LYS A 88 24.77 14.54 -9.59
N GLN A 89 24.12 13.87 -8.65
CA GLN A 89 24.60 12.60 -8.14
C GLN A 89 24.40 11.49 -9.18
N ARG A 90 25.34 10.53 -9.19
CA ARG A 90 25.26 9.30 -9.96
C ARG A 90 25.10 8.14 -8.99
N ILE A 91 23.95 7.46 -9.05
CA ILE A 91 23.53 6.53 -8.01
C ILE A 91 23.50 5.09 -8.51
N ILE A 92 24.11 4.19 -7.76
CA ILE A 92 23.85 2.75 -7.83
C ILE A 92 22.86 2.43 -6.72
N ALA A 93 21.63 2.11 -7.08
CA ALA A 93 20.52 1.93 -6.16
C ALA A 93 20.31 0.45 -5.85
N LEU A 94 20.34 0.13 -4.55
CA LEU A 94 20.07 -1.18 -4.01
C LEU A 94 18.90 -1.12 -3.03
N SER A 95 18.19 -2.22 -2.88
CA SER A 95 17.15 -2.39 -1.85
C SER A 95 17.38 -3.68 -1.10
N ILE A 96 17.25 -3.64 0.22
CA ILE A 96 17.21 -4.83 1.07
C ILE A 96 15.97 -4.79 1.96
N PHE A 97 15.21 -5.87 1.91
CA PHE A 97 13.96 -6.04 2.65
C PHE A 97 14.00 -7.38 3.39
N GLY A 98 13.34 -7.45 4.54
CA GLY A 98 13.56 -8.49 5.56
C GLY A 98 13.39 -9.96 5.13
N PRO A 99 13.76 -10.91 6.03
CA PRO A 99 13.82 -12.33 5.72
C PRO A 99 12.46 -13.01 5.54
N LYS A 100 11.34 -12.31 5.81
CA LYS A 100 9.99 -12.84 5.60
C LYS A 100 9.73 -13.24 4.15
N GLU A 101 10.44 -12.62 3.20
CA GLU A 101 10.21 -12.81 1.77
C GLU A 101 11.39 -13.51 1.07
N ASN A 102 12.61 -13.47 1.63
CA ASN A 102 13.79 -14.09 1.02
C ASN A 102 14.89 -14.43 2.06
N SER A 103 15.26 -15.72 2.15
CA SER A 103 16.35 -16.20 3.02
C SER A 103 17.75 -15.75 2.60
N LEU A 104 17.90 -15.24 1.36
CA LEU A 104 19.15 -14.65 0.86
C LEU A 104 19.55 -13.38 1.64
N TYR A 105 18.57 -12.71 2.29
CA TYR A 105 18.81 -11.56 3.17
C TYR A 105 18.92 -11.92 4.65
N SER A 106 19.22 -13.19 4.96
CA SER A 106 19.69 -13.58 6.29
C SER A 106 21.00 -12.85 6.62
N ASP A 107 21.26 -12.64 7.91
CA ASP A 107 22.42 -11.87 8.39
C ASP A 107 23.75 -12.43 7.86
N GLU A 108 23.86 -13.76 7.78
CA GLU A 108 25.07 -14.47 7.32
C GLU A 108 25.34 -14.29 5.83
N ASN A 109 24.30 -14.16 5.01
CA ASN A 109 24.42 -14.06 3.55
C ASN A 109 24.64 -12.62 3.10
N PHE A 110 24.04 -11.63 3.77
CA PHE A 110 24.13 -10.22 3.36
C PHE A 110 25.58 -9.73 3.19
N SER A 111 26.43 -10.01 4.18
CA SER A 111 27.83 -9.59 4.18
C SER A 111 28.61 -10.17 2.99
N GLN A 112 28.27 -11.38 2.55
CA GLN A 112 28.93 -12.06 1.44
C GLN A 112 28.67 -11.39 0.09
N PHE A 113 27.59 -10.61 -0.03
CA PHE A 113 27.26 -9.89 -1.26
C PHE A 113 27.60 -8.40 -1.18
N ILE A 114 27.29 -7.74 -0.06
CA ILE A 114 27.45 -6.27 0.02
C ILE A 114 28.91 -5.82 0.00
N PHE A 115 29.83 -6.54 0.67
CA PHE A 115 31.23 -6.14 0.67
C PHE A 115 31.88 -6.27 -0.71
N PRO A 116 31.76 -7.42 -1.41
CA PRO A 116 32.23 -7.51 -2.80
C PRO A 116 31.57 -6.47 -3.71
N PHE A 117 30.27 -6.22 -3.56
CA PHE A 117 29.58 -5.22 -4.36
C PHE A 117 30.14 -3.81 -4.15
N ILE A 118 30.40 -3.41 -2.91
CA ILE A 118 31.00 -2.11 -2.59
C ILE A 118 32.40 -2.00 -3.21
N ASP A 119 33.20 -3.07 -3.13
CA ASP A 119 34.55 -3.10 -3.69
C ASP A 119 34.53 -3.04 -5.22
N GLU A 120 33.62 -3.76 -5.88
CA GLU A 120 33.39 -3.68 -7.32
C GLU A 120 32.93 -2.28 -7.75
N ALA A 121 32.00 -1.68 -7.02
CA ALA A 121 31.52 -0.33 -7.30
C ALA A 121 32.65 0.70 -7.15
N LYS A 122 33.51 0.58 -6.14
CA LYS A 122 34.69 1.44 -5.99
C LYS A 122 35.66 1.28 -7.16
N LEU A 123 35.82 0.06 -7.68
CA LEU A 123 36.74 -0.23 -8.78
C LEU A 123 36.20 0.27 -10.14
N LEU A 124 34.94 0.01 -10.44
CA LEU A 124 34.33 0.25 -11.75
C LEU A 124 33.58 1.58 -11.84
N PHE A 125 33.14 2.15 -10.72
CA PHE A 125 32.29 3.33 -10.66
C PHE A 125 32.72 4.26 -9.52
N SER A 126 34.00 4.62 -9.49
CA SER A 126 34.64 5.32 -8.35
C SER A 126 33.99 6.67 -7.98
N THR A 127 33.30 7.31 -8.92
CA THR A 127 32.58 8.58 -8.72
C THR A 127 31.11 8.39 -8.34
N TRP A 128 30.59 7.17 -8.42
CA TRP A 128 29.19 6.87 -8.13
C TRP A 128 28.99 6.59 -6.64
N ILE A 129 27.78 6.87 -6.20
CA ILE A 129 27.34 6.67 -4.81
C ILE A 129 26.40 5.48 -4.79
N ILE A 130 26.65 4.55 -3.88
CA ILE A 130 25.74 3.45 -3.60
C ILE A 130 24.68 3.98 -2.63
N ARG A 131 23.40 3.84 -2.99
CA ARG A 131 22.29 4.09 -2.08
C ARG A 131 21.59 2.78 -1.74
N LEU A 132 21.68 2.37 -0.48
CA LEU A 132 21.06 1.17 0.04
C LEU A 132 19.77 1.53 0.80
N TYR A 133 18.63 1.18 0.21
CA TYR A 133 17.32 1.39 0.80
C TYR A 133 16.91 0.20 1.66
N ALA A 134 16.52 0.47 2.91
CA ALA A 134 16.13 -0.54 3.89
C ALA A 134 15.12 0.02 4.90
N ASP A 135 14.31 -0.86 5.49
CA ASP A 135 13.49 -0.52 6.65
C ASP A 135 14.32 -0.41 7.95
N GLU A 136 13.78 0.29 8.95
CA GLU A 136 14.44 0.53 10.24
C GLU A 136 14.85 -0.77 10.94
N LEU A 137 14.03 -1.82 10.83
CA LEU A 137 14.32 -3.13 11.42
C LEU A 137 15.56 -3.75 10.78
N THR A 138 15.66 -3.68 9.45
CA THR A 138 16.76 -4.20 8.65
C THR A 138 18.04 -3.38 8.86
N ILE A 139 17.94 -2.06 8.93
CA ILE A 139 19.06 -1.17 9.25
C ILE A 139 19.69 -1.55 10.59
N ASN A 140 18.87 -1.74 11.62
CA ASN A 140 19.35 -2.06 12.96
C ASN A 140 19.89 -3.49 13.04
N ARG A 141 19.19 -4.47 12.46
CA ARG A 141 19.61 -5.88 12.43
C ARG A 141 20.97 -6.07 11.76
N LEU A 142 21.18 -5.45 10.58
CA LEU A 142 22.41 -5.59 9.80
C LEU A 142 23.48 -4.56 10.14
N ASN A 143 23.23 -3.69 11.12
CA ASN A 143 24.12 -2.60 11.52
C ASN A 143 24.58 -1.72 10.33
N LEU A 144 23.64 -1.38 9.43
CA LEU A 144 23.95 -0.68 8.18
C LEU A 144 24.53 0.72 8.42
N LYS A 145 24.21 1.35 9.55
CA LYS A 145 24.81 2.63 9.95
C LYS A 145 26.33 2.52 10.12
N LYS A 146 26.82 1.44 10.74
CA LYS A 146 28.26 1.16 10.85
C LYS A 146 28.88 0.92 9.47
N LEU A 147 28.18 0.21 8.58
CA LEU A 147 28.66 -0.03 7.22
C LEU A 147 28.82 1.27 6.43
N SER A 148 27.83 2.17 6.49
CA SER A 148 27.89 3.49 5.86
C SER A 148 29.06 4.33 6.40
N SER A 149 29.32 4.31 7.72
CA SER A 149 30.47 5.03 8.29
C SER A 149 31.85 4.53 7.81
N LEU A 150 31.92 3.29 7.31
CA LEU A 150 33.15 2.68 6.82
C LEU A 150 33.36 2.91 5.31
N SER A 151 32.34 3.35 4.58
CA SER A 151 32.39 3.53 3.12
C SER A 151 31.88 4.91 2.72
N SER A 152 32.80 5.78 2.31
CA SER A 152 32.52 7.17 1.93
C SER A 152 31.62 7.31 0.69
N ASN A 153 31.44 6.24 -0.09
CA ASN A 153 30.54 6.19 -1.25
C ASN A 153 29.25 5.39 -0.99
N LEU A 154 28.87 5.16 0.28
CA LEU A 154 27.66 4.44 0.64
C LEU A 154 26.74 5.28 1.53
N ASP A 155 25.53 5.53 1.03
CA ASP A 155 24.45 6.13 1.80
C ASP A 155 23.38 5.07 2.12
N VAL A 156 22.97 4.99 3.38
CA VAL A 156 21.88 4.10 3.83
C VAL A 156 20.61 4.92 4.04
N CYS A 157 19.57 4.59 3.28
CA CYS A 157 18.31 5.34 3.25
C CYS A 157 17.21 4.55 3.97
N ASN A 158 16.59 5.15 4.98
CA ASN A 158 15.49 4.55 5.73
C ASN A 158 14.16 4.75 5.01
N VAL A 159 13.56 3.68 4.50
CA VAL A 159 12.29 3.75 3.77
C VAL A 159 11.09 4.09 4.67
N ASN A 160 11.26 4.01 5.99
CA ASN A 160 10.24 4.49 6.92
C ASN A 160 10.22 6.00 7.06
N GLN A 161 11.27 6.69 6.62
CA GLN A 161 11.47 8.12 6.82
C GLN A 161 12.17 8.74 5.59
N ILE A 162 11.57 8.61 4.41
CA ILE A 162 12.08 9.29 3.21
C ILE A 162 11.68 10.77 3.28
N PRO A 163 12.62 11.70 3.08
CA PRO A 163 12.29 13.12 2.98
C PRO A 163 11.22 13.36 1.92
N ILE A 164 10.33 14.32 2.15
CA ILE A 164 9.21 14.71 1.27
C ILE A 164 8.07 13.69 1.23
N ILE A 165 8.34 12.41 0.99
CA ILE A 165 7.30 11.38 0.72
C ILE A 165 6.98 10.45 1.89
N GLY A 166 7.70 10.56 3.01
CA GLY A 166 7.39 9.89 4.27
C GLY A 166 7.70 8.38 4.28
N ASN A 167 6.80 7.59 4.88
CA ASN A 167 6.98 6.15 5.08
C ASN A 167 6.56 5.37 3.83
N VAL A 168 7.46 5.28 2.85
CA VAL A 168 7.21 4.50 1.63
C VAL A 168 7.15 2.99 1.90
N GLY A 169 7.73 2.52 3.01
CA GLY A 169 7.71 1.11 3.39
C GLY A 169 6.32 0.54 3.67
N GLU A 170 5.31 1.39 3.93
CA GLU A 170 3.93 0.95 4.18
C GLU A 170 3.16 0.57 2.92
N TYR A 171 3.50 1.15 1.77
CA TYR A 171 2.72 1.01 0.54
C TYR A 171 3.55 0.61 -0.68
N LEU A 172 4.87 0.81 -0.66
CA LEU A 172 5.77 0.45 -1.74
C LEU A 172 6.50 -0.86 -1.41
N SER A 173 6.43 -1.84 -2.30
CA SER A 173 7.13 -3.11 -2.15
C SER A 173 8.65 -2.92 -2.03
N GLY A 174 9.29 -3.74 -1.17
CA GLY A 174 10.75 -3.75 -0.97
C GLY A 174 11.59 -3.74 -2.24
N LYS A 175 11.14 -4.51 -3.25
CA LYS A 175 11.79 -4.62 -4.56
C LYS A 175 11.78 -3.32 -5.37
N LEU A 176 10.90 -2.39 -5.03
CA LEU A 176 10.72 -1.13 -5.73
C LEU A 176 11.47 0.03 -5.08
N TRP A 177 11.98 -0.11 -3.85
CA TRP A 177 12.71 0.96 -3.17
C TRP A 177 13.96 1.40 -3.93
N ARG A 178 14.62 0.48 -4.66
CA ARG A 178 15.75 0.79 -5.55
C ARG A 178 15.42 1.67 -6.76
N PHE A 179 14.16 2.06 -6.96
CA PHE A 179 13.77 3.03 -7.99
C PHE A 179 13.52 4.43 -7.42
N LEU A 180 13.53 4.62 -6.09
CA LEU A 180 13.34 5.93 -5.45
C LEU A 180 14.31 7.02 -5.96
N PRO A 181 15.59 6.74 -6.25
CA PRO A 181 16.48 7.74 -6.81
C PRO A 181 16.02 8.32 -8.16
N ALA A 182 15.15 7.64 -8.91
CA ALA A 182 14.62 8.16 -10.17
C ALA A 182 13.65 9.34 -9.95
N LEU A 183 13.14 9.51 -8.74
CA LEU A 183 12.31 10.64 -8.33
C LEU A 183 13.11 11.71 -7.55
N ASP A 184 14.40 11.49 -7.33
CA ASP A 184 15.21 12.36 -6.49
C ASP A 184 15.75 13.55 -7.30
N PRO A 185 15.43 14.80 -6.92
CA PRO A 185 15.83 15.98 -7.68
C PRO A 185 17.34 16.26 -7.64
N MET A 186 18.10 15.60 -6.76
CA MET A 186 19.55 15.73 -6.67
C MET A 186 20.31 14.71 -7.54
N VAL A 187 19.61 13.80 -8.23
CA VAL A 187 20.19 12.67 -8.95
C VAL A 187 20.05 12.84 -10.47
N ASP A 188 21.17 12.75 -11.19
CA ASP A 188 21.21 12.84 -12.66
C ASP A 188 21.17 11.44 -13.31
N PHE A 189 21.80 10.45 -12.68
CA PHE A 189 21.92 9.08 -13.21
C PHE A 189 21.57 8.05 -12.14
N VAL A 190 20.82 7.03 -12.55
CA VAL A 190 20.42 5.91 -11.69
C VAL A 190 20.74 4.59 -12.37
N SER A 191 21.40 3.71 -11.64
CA SER A 191 21.55 2.29 -11.97
C SER A 191 20.84 1.48 -10.89
N SER A 192 19.70 0.87 -11.24
CA SER A 192 18.94 0.04 -10.30
C SER A 192 19.46 -1.39 -10.34
N ARG A 193 19.81 -1.96 -9.17
CA ARG A 193 20.52 -3.25 -9.09
C ARG A 193 19.94 -4.17 -8.04
N ASP A 194 20.05 -5.47 -8.29
CA ASP A 194 19.94 -6.48 -7.24
C ASP A 194 21.32 -6.63 -6.59
N LEU A 195 21.33 -6.97 -5.30
CA LEU A 195 22.55 -7.09 -4.51
C LEU A 195 23.46 -8.25 -4.99
N ASP A 196 22.86 -9.28 -5.57
CA ASP A 196 23.52 -10.48 -6.09
C ASP A 196 23.95 -10.37 -7.56
N SER A 197 23.79 -9.18 -8.17
CA SER A 197 24.12 -8.94 -9.57
C SER A 197 25.47 -8.21 -9.73
N PRO A 198 26.54 -8.89 -10.18
CA PRO A 198 27.89 -8.32 -10.28
C PRO A 198 27.96 -7.16 -11.24
N LEU A 199 28.73 -6.12 -10.88
CA LEU A 199 28.96 -4.97 -11.73
C LEU A 199 29.93 -5.33 -12.86
N THR A 200 29.65 -4.85 -14.07
CA THR A 200 30.45 -5.23 -15.25
C THR A 200 31.10 -4.03 -15.91
N LYS A 201 32.29 -4.24 -16.51
CA LYS A 201 32.95 -3.25 -17.36
C LYS A 201 32.09 -2.78 -18.52
N ARG A 202 31.18 -3.64 -19.00
CA ARG A 202 30.25 -3.28 -20.09
C ARG A 202 29.31 -2.16 -19.67
N GLU A 203 28.84 -2.18 -18.43
CA GLU A 203 27.95 -1.15 -17.90
C GLU A 203 28.70 0.16 -17.71
N GLN A 204 29.93 0.11 -17.18
CA GLN A 204 30.80 1.28 -17.04
C GLN A 204 30.96 2.04 -18.36
N ILE A 205 31.28 1.34 -19.45
CA ILE A 205 31.49 1.94 -20.78
C ILE A 205 30.25 2.64 -21.33
N VAL A 206 29.04 2.24 -20.91
CA VAL A 206 27.79 2.84 -21.41
C VAL A 206 27.45 4.14 -20.68
N VAL A 207 27.92 4.31 -19.44
CA VAL A 207 27.50 5.41 -18.56
C VAL A 207 28.61 6.40 -18.20
N GLU A 208 29.88 6.08 -18.48
CA GLU A 208 31.03 6.99 -18.39
C GLU A 208 31.41 7.54 -19.77
#